data_AF-A0A841TBX7-F1
#
_entry.id   AF-A0A841TBX7-F1
#
_cell.length_a   1.000
_cell.length_b   1.000
_cell.length_c   1.000
_cell.angle_alpha   90.00
_cell.angle_beta   90.00
_cell.angle_gamma   90.00
#
_symmetry.space_group_name_H-M   'P 1'
#
loop_
_entity.id
_entity.type
_entity.pdbx_description
1 polymer ?
#
loop_
_entity_poly.entity_id
_entity_poly.type
_entity_poly.pdbx_seq_one_letter_code
_entity_poly.pdbx_strand_id
1 'polypeptide(L)'
;MPQKSSFFDSTATDPREYSATEFAEYFSRLVGNGVFAGGTNLAVTANGGETFVSVSLGFGWINGYLYSVYGVPVDLPIAPNTAAQDRIDRVVLRLDTSAPVRSITAAVVEGTPAANPAPPPLTREGNIYELSLAQVRLIANTATVNPALITDERLNNAVCGLVTGLIDQADTTDIFNQFQAWLTAKQAEWQQEWNDFMGTIQDGGFATTTYVDSIANELFQSVGNGKTQVAAAITDKGIPTSANDAFATMAANIEAIQVGVDTSDANLDPAKLVRGYSGYDDGVLKQGTMDAHGGYTDPQGYYADGNGYLYSWIPYGAYLTDSGSGSGTPGIRNYDANFKPENIIGSIFGLQGSAQPKRVASGTGQSPSATRPFIRYDGATITNRYPITVNGLSFTPKTVFILASNYVSIYTAATTEAGQYNGYYIFVNDGIQFRLDGTQAYINNGGFCLPHNIVNNPITWVAIG
;
A
#
# COMPACT_ATOMS: atom_id res chain seq x y z
N MET A 1 -71.70 66.20 24.23
CA MET A 1 -70.73 67.24 23.84
C MET A 1 -69.62 66.56 23.04
N PRO A 2 -69.14 67.13 21.92
CA PRO A 2 -68.21 66.46 21.00
C PRO A 2 -66.74 66.43 21.49
N GLN A 3 -66.44 67.07 22.62
CA GLN A 3 -65.09 67.16 23.18
C GLN A 3 -65.19 67.01 24.70
N LYS A 4 -64.23 66.28 25.27
CA LYS A 4 -64.11 66.00 26.70
C LYS A 4 -62.63 66.02 27.05
N SER A 5 -62.28 66.75 28.11
CA SER A 5 -60.91 66.83 28.63
C SER A 5 -60.91 66.26 30.04
N SER A 6 -60.01 65.32 30.33
CA SER A 6 -59.98 64.55 31.59
C SER A 6 -58.69 64.80 32.38
N PHE A 7 -58.75 64.56 33.70
CA PHE A 7 -57.65 64.62 34.68
C PHE A 7 -57.02 65.99 34.94
N PHE A 8 -57.86 66.94 35.37
CA PHE A 8 -57.45 68.20 36.00
C PHE A 8 -57.73 68.20 37.50
N ASP A 9 -56.96 69.01 38.22
CA ASP A 9 -57.12 69.22 39.66
C ASP A 9 -58.49 69.81 40.00
N SER A 10 -59.03 69.38 41.14
CA SER A 10 -60.22 69.96 41.74
C SER A 10 -59.91 71.35 42.32
N THR A 11 -60.87 72.26 42.25
CA THR A 11 -60.78 73.57 42.93
C THR A 11 -61.84 73.65 44.04
N ALA A 12 -61.73 74.63 44.95
CA ALA A 12 -62.68 74.80 46.05
C ALA A 12 -64.14 75.04 45.58
N THR A 13 -64.33 75.45 44.32
CA THR A 13 -65.64 75.72 43.72
C THR A 13 -66.04 74.73 42.62
N ASP A 14 -65.15 73.84 42.21
CA ASP A 14 -65.36 72.84 41.15
C ASP A 14 -64.70 71.51 41.58
N PRO A 15 -65.40 70.70 42.40
CA PRO A 15 -64.94 69.35 42.73
C PRO A 15 -65.08 68.45 41.50
N ARG A 16 -63.94 67.93 41.01
CA ARG A 16 -63.90 66.99 39.89
C ARG A 16 -63.81 65.57 40.40
N GLU A 17 -64.81 64.76 40.06
CA GLU A 17 -64.81 63.32 40.30
C GLU A 17 -64.72 62.60 38.96
N TYR A 18 -63.82 61.63 38.87
CA TYR A 18 -63.67 60.80 37.68
C TYR A 18 -64.23 59.41 37.97
N SER A 19 -65.16 58.99 37.13
CA SER A 19 -65.75 57.66 37.20
C SER A 19 -64.72 56.58 36.84
N ALA A 20 -64.95 55.36 37.33
CA ALA A 20 -64.15 54.19 36.95
C ALA A 20 -64.15 53.96 35.43
N THR A 21 -65.23 54.34 34.73
CA THR A 21 -65.31 54.30 33.27
C THR A 21 -64.36 55.29 32.61
N GLU A 22 -64.23 56.52 33.13
CA GLU A 22 -63.29 57.50 32.58
C GLU A 22 -61.83 57.10 32.79
N PHE A 23 -61.52 56.49 33.93
CA PHE A 23 -60.20 55.91 34.18
C PHE A 23 -59.92 54.71 33.26
N ALA A 24 -60.88 53.80 33.10
CA ALA A 24 -60.74 52.67 32.19
C ALA A 24 -60.58 53.12 30.73
N GLU A 25 -61.38 54.10 30.28
CA GLU A 25 -61.23 54.71 28.95
C GLU A 25 -59.82 55.26 28.74
N TYR A 26 -59.27 55.98 29.72
CA TYR A 26 -57.90 56.51 29.65
C TYR A 26 -56.86 55.40 29.55
N PHE A 27 -56.91 54.40 30.44
CA PHE A 27 -55.93 53.30 30.40
C PHE A 27 -56.09 52.38 29.19
N SER A 28 -57.31 52.24 28.64
CA SER A 28 -57.54 51.48 27.40
C SER A 28 -56.82 52.09 26.19
N ARG A 29 -56.50 53.40 26.25
CA ARG A 29 -55.66 54.04 25.24
C ARG A 29 -54.20 53.63 25.37
N LEU A 30 -53.72 53.44 26.61
CA LEU A 30 -52.32 53.15 26.90
C LEU A 30 -51.98 51.65 26.85
N VAL A 31 -52.95 50.79 27.15
CA VAL A 31 -52.77 49.35 27.38
C VAL A 31 -53.87 48.58 26.64
N GLY A 32 -53.46 47.74 25.70
CA GLY A 32 -54.33 46.88 24.92
C GLY A 32 -54.90 45.70 25.71
N ASN A 33 -55.90 45.05 25.14
CA ASN A 33 -56.57 43.90 25.75
C ASN A 33 -55.67 42.65 25.68
N GLY A 34 -55.71 41.82 26.72
CA GLY A 34 -54.96 40.55 26.73
C GLY A 34 -54.66 40.00 28.12
N VAL A 35 -53.79 39.00 28.17
CA VAL A 35 -53.21 38.45 29.42
C VAL A 35 -51.81 39.06 29.65
N PHE A 36 -51.47 39.36 30.91
CA PHE A 36 -50.15 39.90 31.25
C PHE A 36 -49.09 38.81 31.27
N ALA A 37 -48.02 38.97 30.52
CA ALA A 37 -46.92 38.00 30.40
C ALA A 37 -47.37 36.61 29.91
N GLY A 38 -46.65 36.03 28.95
CA GLY A 38 -46.88 34.65 28.54
C GLY A 38 -46.56 33.63 29.64
N GLY A 39 -46.70 32.33 29.35
CA GLY A 39 -46.34 31.24 30.28
C GLY A 39 -47.54 30.73 31.09
N THR A 40 -47.42 30.67 32.42
CA THR A 40 -48.46 30.10 33.30
C THR A 40 -49.57 31.07 33.69
N ASN A 41 -49.45 32.35 33.31
CA ASN A 41 -50.36 33.42 33.73
C ASN A 41 -51.77 33.22 33.14
N LEU A 42 -52.78 32.99 34.00
CA LEU A 42 -54.15 32.63 33.57
C LEU A 42 -54.22 31.41 32.64
N ALA A 43 -53.26 30.49 32.74
CA ALA A 43 -53.28 29.23 31.98
C ALA A 43 -54.46 28.35 32.43
N VAL A 44 -55.17 27.77 31.46
CA VAL A 44 -56.25 26.82 31.70
C VAL A 44 -55.65 25.42 31.74
N THR A 45 -55.84 24.72 32.86
CA THR A 45 -55.28 23.38 33.10
C THR A 45 -56.34 22.43 33.65
N ALA A 46 -56.14 21.12 33.46
CA ALA A 46 -56.93 20.06 34.07
C ALA A 46 -56.02 18.89 34.44
N ASN A 47 -56.33 18.11 35.48
CA ASN A 47 -55.51 16.95 35.87
C ASN A 47 -56.00 15.63 35.25
N GLY A 48 -57.17 15.66 34.60
CA GLY A 48 -57.80 14.49 33.99
C GLY A 48 -58.73 13.75 34.96
N GLY A 49 -59.93 13.41 34.49
CA GLY A 49 -60.95 12.73 35.31
C GLY A 49 -61.86 13.67 36.12
N GLU A 50 -61.60 14.97 36.07
CA GLU A 50 -62.40 16.03 36.70
C GLU A 50 -63.48 16.56 35.74
N THR A 51 -64.52 17.19 36.29
CA THR A 51 -65.61 17.82 35.53
C THR A 51 -65.47 19.36 35.48
N PHE A 52 -64.26 19.86 35.67
CA PHE A 52 -63.95 21.29 35.70
C PHE A 52 -62.56 21.53 35.10
N VAL A 53 -62.27 22.79 34.78
CA VAL A 53 -60.93 23.26 34.41
C VAL A 53 -60.49 24.33 35.38
N SER A 54 -59.21 24.36 35.72
CA SER A 54 -58.63 25.33 36.65
C SER A 54 -57.93 26.44 35.87
N VAL A 55 -58.24 27.70 36.19
CA VAL A 55 -57.53 28.87 35.69
C VAL A 55 -56.44 29.25 36.69
N SER A 56 -55.19 29.20 36.24
CA SER A 56 -54.01 29.50 37.04
C SER A 56 -53.96 30.96 37.49
N LEU A 57 -53.14 31.24 38.50
CA LEU A 57 -52.85 32.58 39.01
C LEU A 57 -52.37 33.51 37.89
N GLY A 58 -52.76 34.78 37.95
CA GLY A 58 -52.44 35.68 36.86
C GLY A 58 -53.22 36.99 36.81
N PHE A 59 -52.97 37.76 35.76
CA PHE A 59 -53.59 39.05 35.49
C PHE A 59 -54.06 39.14 34.04
N GLY A 60 -55.23 39.73 33.83
CA GLY A 60 -55.79 40.04 32.51
C GLY A 60 -56.18 41.51 32.42
N TRP A 61 -56.22 42.05 31.21
CA TRP A 61 -56.61 43.43 30.94
C TRP A 61 -57.67 43.46 29.85
N ILE A 62 -58.80 44.09 30.12
CA ILE A 62 -59.91 44.23 29.16
C ILE A 62 -60.47 45.65 29.23
N ASN A 63 -60.36 46.41 28.14
CA ASN A 63 -60.86 47.77 27.96
C ASN A 63 -60.54 48.72 29.13
N GLY A 64 -59.33 48.63 29.68
CA GLY A 64 -58.89 49.47 30.80
C GLY A 64 -59.24 48.94 32.20
N TYR A 65 -59.87 47.76 32.28
CA TYR A 65 -60.19 47.09 33.54
C TYR A 65 -59.22 45.92 33.80
N LEU A 66 -58.75 45.82 35.04
CA LEU A 66 -57.84 44.76 35.50
C LEU A 66 -58.64 43.57 36.04
N TYR A 67 -58.26 42.37 35.59
CA TYR A 67 -58.66 41.10 36.18
C TYR A 67 -57.45 40.46 36.87
N SER A 68 -57.66 39.80 38.01
CA SER A 68 -56.61 39.05 38.69
C SER A 68 -57.13 37.78 39.35
N VAL A 69 -56.34 36.72 39.27
CA VAL A 69 -56.49 35.50 40.06
C VAL A 69 -55.29 35.42 41.00
N TYR A 70 -55.55 35.45 42.30
CA TYR A 70 -54.52 35.45 43.34
C TYR A 70 -54.82 34.41 44.44
N GLY A 71 -53.78 33.91 45.10
CA GLY A 71 -53.88 32.90 46.16
C GLY A 71 -54.08 31.47 45.65
N VAL A 72 -55.22 31.19 45.00
CA VAL A 72 -55.60 29.84 44.54
C VAL A 72 -56.15 29.91 43.11
N PRO A 73 -55.91 28.90 42.25
CA PRO A 73 -56.56 28.78 40.94
C PRO A 73 -58.09 28.80 41.03
N VAL A 74 -58.76 29.27 39.97
CA VAL A 74 -60.22 29.30 39.89
C VAL A 74 -60.72 28.09 39.12
N ASP A 75 -61.51 27.24 39.76
CA ASP A 75 -62.11 26.07 39.14
C ASP A 75 -63.44 26.45 38.46
N LEU A 76 -63.52 26.17 37.16
CA LEU A 76 -64.68 26.44 36.33
C LEU A 76 -65.34 25.11 35.93
N PRO A 77 -66.57 24.84 36.40
CA PRO A 77 -67.26 23.60 36.06
C PRO A 77 -67.57 23.56 34.57
N ILE A 78 -67.35 22.39 33.97
CA ILE A 78 -67.70 22.10 32.59
C ILE A 78 -68.86 21.11 32.62
N ALA A 79 -69.93 21.42 31.88
CA ALA A 79 -71.06 20.51 31.75
C ALA A 79 -70.61 19.20 31.07
N PRO A 80 -71.15 18.03 31.45
CA PRO A 80 -70.86 16.79 30.76
C PRO A 80 -71.43 16.81 29.33
N ASN A 81 -70.72 16.24 28.36
CA ASN A 81 -71.23 16.09 27.00
C ASN A 81 -72.05 14.79 26.89
N THR A 82 -73.37 14.91 26.99
CA THR A 82 -74.31 13.79 26.84
C THR A 82 -74.73 13.51 25.39
N ALA A 83 -74.20 14.29 24.43
CA ALA A 83 -74.51 14.10 23.02
C ALA A 83 -73.63 13.00 22.39
N ALA A 84 -74.15 12.42 21.30
CA ALA A 84 -73.43 11.43 20.49
C ALA A 84 -72.36 12.05 19.57
N GLN A 85 -72.15 13.36 19.63
CA GLN A 85 -71.17 14.10 18.83
C GLN A 85 -70.27 14.93 19.76
N ASP A 86 -69.06 15.21 19.28
CA ASP A 86 -68.11 16.06 19.99
C ASP A 86 -68.62 17.51 20.06
N ARG A 87 -68.18 18.25 21.08
CA ARG A 87 -68.38 19.69 21.20
C ARG A 87 -67.11 20.39 21.66
N ILE A 88 -66.98 21.67 21.37
CA ILE A 88 -65.89 22.51 21.86
C ILE A 88 -66.49 23.60 22.74
N ASP A 89 -66.09 23.64 24.00
CA ASP A 89 -66.43 24.72 24.92
C ASP A 89 -65.28 25.72 24.95
N ARG A 90 -65.57 26.99 25.23
CA ARG A 90 -64.57 28.07 25.28
C ARG A 90 -64.48 28.64 26.68
N VAL A 91 -63.28 28.67 27.25
CA VAL A 91 -63.01 29.34 28.52
C VAL A 91 -62.66 30.79 28.23
N VAL A 92 -63.46 31.72 28.73
CA VAL A 92 -63.35 33.15 28.42
C VAL A 92 -63.20 33.98 29.68
N LEU A 93 -62.52 35.12 29.56
CA LEU A 93 -62.69 36.23 30.48
C LEU A 93 -63.77 37.14 29.93
N ARG A 94 -64.86 37.31 30.69
CA ARG A 94 -65.99 38.16 30.34
C ARG A 94 -65.95 39.42 31.18
N LEU A 95 -65.72 40.56 30.55
CA LEU A 95 -66.00 41.87 31.10
C LEU A 95 -67.49 42.16 30.92
N ASP A 96 -68.18 42.49 32.01
CA ASP A 96 -69.55 43.00 32.00
C ASP A 96 -69.59 44.38 32.67
N THR A 97 -69.78 45.43 31.86
CA THR A 97 -69.86 46.83 32.30
C THR A 97 -71.28 47.27 32.67
N SER A 98 -72.25 46.36 32.65
CA SER A 98 -73.63 46.69 33.04
C SER A 98 -73.68 47.14 34.50
N ALA A 99 -74.60 48.07 34.81
CA ALA A 99 -74.75 48.61 36.15
C ALA A 99 -74.88 47.56 37.29
N PRO A 100 -75.56 46.41 37.11
CA PRO A 100 -75.67 45.41 38.18
C PRO A 100 -74.44 44.51 38.35
N VAL A 101 -73.57 44.34 37.35
CA VAL A 101 -72.48 43.34 37.39
C VAL A 101 -71.11 43.98 37.63
N ARG A 102 -70.69 44.93 36.78
CA ARG A 102 -69.44 45.70 36.88
C ARG A 102 -68.20 44.87 37.27
N SER A 103 -67.98 43.74 36.59
CA SER A 103 -66.86 42.84 36.92
C SER A 103 -66.30 42.16 35.68
N ILE A 104 -65.06 41.67 35.81
CA ILE A 104 -64.48 40.68 34.90
C ILE A 104 -64.54 39.33 35.60
N THR A 105 -65.14 38.33 34.97
CA THR A 105 -65.22 36.96 35.49
C THR A 105 -64.72 35.95 34.46
N ALA A 106 -64.06 34.89 34.93
CA ALA A 106 -63.76 33.75 34.08
C ALA A 106 -65.01 32.87 33.98
N ALA A 107 -65.40 32.50 32.76
CA ALA A 107 -66.61 31.73 32.49
C ALA A 107 -66.38 30.72 31.37
N VAL A 108 -67.21 29.68 31.33
CA VAL A 108 -67.22 28.70 30.24
C VAL A 108 -68.42 29.00 29.34
N VAL A 109 -68.16 29.21 28.05
CA VAL A 109 -69.18 29.32 27.01
C VAL A 109 -69.32 27.94 26.37
N GLU A 110 -70.49 27.34 26.53
CA GLU A 110 -70.78 26.00 26.04
C GLU A 110 -70.94 25.98 24.52
N GLY A 111 -70.34 24.98 23.89
CA GLY A 111 -70.45 24.71 22.46
C GLY A 111 -71.66 23.90 22.07
N THR A 112 -71.96 23.92 20.76
CA THR A 112 -73.00 23.07 20.18
C THR A 112 -72.36 21.77 19.66
N PRO A 113 -72.88 20.58 20.03
CA PRO A 113 -72.40 19.31 19.48
C PRO A 113 -72.58 19.23 17.95
N ALA A 114 -71.55 18.79 17.23
CA ALA A 114 -71.60 18.64 15.78
C ALA A 114 -70.56 17.61 15.28
N ALA A 115 -70.73 17.11 14.06
CA ALA A 115 -69.74 16.21 13.42
C ALA A 115 -68.36 16.87 13.25
N ASN A 116 -68.36 18.18 12.98
CA ASN A 116 -67.18 19.04 12.99
C ASN A 116 -67.44 20.17 14.00
N PRO A 117 -67.13 19.98 15.29
CA PRO A 117 -67.43 20.98 16.31
C PRO A 117 -66.60 22.25 16.07
N ALA A 118 -67.25 23.40 16.21
CA ALA A 118 -66.61 24.71 16.11
C ALA A 118 -66.69 25.42 17.47
N PRO A 119 -65.67 26.21 17.85
CA PRO A 119 -65.68 26.93 19.10
C PRO A 119 -66.75 28.04 19.06
N PRO A 120 -67.49 28.29 20.15
CA PRO A 120 -68.46 29.38 20.26
C PRO A 120 -67.87 30.74 19.85
N PRO A 121 -68.66 31.61 19.21
CA PRO A 121 -68.25 32.98 18.93
C PRO A 121 -68.09 33.79 20.23
N LEU A 122 -67.13 34.71 20.24
CA LEU A 122 -66.93 35.65 21.34
C LEU A 122 -67.92 36.81 21.25
N THR A 123 -68.49 37.22 22.38
CA THR A 123 -69.33 38.40 22.50
C THR A 123 -68.48 39.63 22.80
N ARG A 124 -68.48 40.62 21.89
CA ARG A 124 -67.71 41.87 22.01
C ARG A 124 -68.57 43.10 21.69
N GLU A 125 -69.81 43.10 22.18
CA GLU A 125 -70.80 44.12 21.88
C GLU A 125 -71.55 44.58 23.14
N GLY A 126 -71.99 45.85 23.12
CA GLY A 126 -72.74 46.45 24.21
C GLY A 126 -71.92 46.54 25.51
N ASN A 127 -72.45 45.96 26.59
CA ASN A 127 -71.78 45.93 27.90
C ASN A 127 -70.88 44.71 28.09
N ILE A 128 -70.82 43.79 27.12
CA ILE A 128 -70.10 42.53 27.25
C ILE A 128 -68.89 42.52 26.32
N TYR A 129 -67.72 42.21 26.87
CA TYR A 129 -66.50 42.00 26.10
C TYR A 129 -65.77 40.75 26.56
N GLU A 130 -65.54 39.82 25.63
CA GLU A 130 -64.92 38.53 25.92
C GLU A 130 -63.54 38.36 25.28
N LEU A 131 -62.61 37.79 26.05
CA LEU A 131 -61.33 37.28 25.60
C LEU A 131 -61.27 35.76 25.80
N SER A 132 -60.76 35.02 24.82
CA SER A 132 -60.66 33.56 24.92
C SER A 132 -59.34 33.10 25.53
N LEU A 133 -59.37 32.38 26.65
CA LEU A 133 -58.18 31.79 27.25
C LEU A 133 -57.84 30.43 26.61
N ALA A 134 -58.83 29.56 26.45
CA ALA A 134 -58.61 28.23 25.88
C ALA A 134 -59.88 27.63 25.29
N GLN A 135 -59.72 26.68 24.39
CA GLN A 135 -60.77 25.78 23.92
C GLN A 135 -60.65 24.44 24.64
N VAL A 136 -61.78 23.86 25.04
CA VAL A 136 -61.85 22.54 25.67
C VAL A 136 -62.72 21.66 24.78
N ARG A 137 -62.10 20.68 24.12
CA ARG A 137 -62.84 19.72 23.30
C ARG A 137 -63.33 18.55 24.16
N LEU A 138 -64.64 18.35 24.16
CA LEU A 138 -65.29 17.23 24.85
C LEU A 138 -65.73 16.19 23.83
N ILE A 139 -65.26 14.97 24.01
CA ILE A 139 -65.64 13.83 23.16
C ILE A 139 -67.10 13.43 23.47
N ALA A 140 -67.80 12.90 22.47
CA ALA A 140 -69.13 12.35 22.61
C ALA A 140 -69.27 11.42 23.86
N ASN A 141 -70.39 11.53 24.57
CA ASN A 141 -70.72 10.72 25.76
C ASN A 141 -69.66 10.73 26.89
N THR A 142 -68.93 11.84 27.06
CA THR A 142 -67.88 11.97 28.08
C THR A 142 -68.28 12.99 29.15
N ALA A 143 -68.07 12.63 30.42
CA ALA A 143 -68.34 13.49 31.57
C ALA A 143 -67.10 14.19 32.13
N THR A 144 -65.90 13.76 31.74
CA THR A 144 -64.62 14.25 32.26
C THR A 144 -63.85 15.06 31.22
N VAL A 145 -63.04 15.99 31.71
CA VAL A 145 -62.15 16.79 30.86
C VAL A 145 -60.84 16.04 30.66
N ASN A 146 -60.39 15.94 29.41
CA ASN A 146 -59.06 15.41 29.07
C ASN A 146 -58.09 16.57 28.84
N PRO A 147 -56.99 16.70 29.61
CA PRO A 147 -56.04 17.80 29.44
C PRO A 147 -55.39 17.85 28.05
N ALA A 148 -55.25 16.71 27.37
CA ALA A 148 -54.69 16.67 26.01
C ALA A 148 -55.61 17.30 24.95
N LEU A 149 -56.88 17.56 25.29
CA LEU A 149 -57.88 18.17 24.42
C LEU A 149 -58.15 19.64 24.77
N ILE A 150 -57.27 20.26 25.56
CA ILE A 150 -57.28 21.70 25.85
C ILE A 150 -56.33 22.39 24.86
N THR A 151 -56.85 23.34 24.08
CA THR A 151 -56.07 24.15 23.16
C THR A 151 -55.95 25.58 23.70
N ASP A 152 -54.73 26.04 23.94
CA ASP A 152 -54.48 27.39 24.47
C ASP A 152 -54.68 28.46 23.39
N GLU A 153 -55.47 29.50 23.71
CA GLU A 153 -55.77 30.61 22.83
C GLU A 153 -55.21 31.96 23.31
N ARG A 154 -54.51 31.99 24.45
CA ARG A 154 -53.99 33.24 25.06
C ARG A 154 -53.00 33.97 24.16
N LEU A 155 -52.21 33.23 23.37
CA LEU A 155 -51.23 33.80 22.44
C LEU A 155 -51.84 34.22 21.09
N ASN A 156 -53.13 33.97 20.85
CA ASN A 156 -53.79 34.33 19.61
C ASN A 156 -54.40 35.74 19.71
N ASN A 157 -53.79 36.70 19.01
CA ASN A 157 -54.18 38.12 19.00
C ASN A 157 -55.60 38.38 18.47
N ALA A 158 -56.20 37.47 17.70
CA ALA A 158 -57.58 37.65 17.23
C ALA A 158 -58.61 37.47 18.36
N VAL A 159 -58.34 36.56 19.31
CA VAL A 159 -59.29 36.13 20.34
C VAL A 159 -58.91 36.55 21.77
N CYS A 160 -57.62 36.68 22.08
CA CYS A 160 -57.13 37.16 23.37
C CYS A 160 -55.90 38.06 23.22
N GLY A 161 -54.73 37.46 22.94
CA GLY A 161 -53.46 38.16 22.82
C GLY A 161 -52.82 38.48 24.17
N LEU A 162 -51.55 38.88 24.11
CA LEU A 162 -50.82 39.40 25.27
C LEU A 162 -51.05 40.91 25.37
N VAL A 163 -51.12 41.42 26.59
CA VAL A 163 -51.23 42.85 26.84
C VAL A 163 -50.05 43.58 26.20
N THR A 164 -50.36 44.53 25.32
CA THR A 164 -49.36 45.42 24.70
C THR A 164 -49.59 46.88 25.10
N GLY A 165 -48.52 47.64 25.38
CA GLY A 165 -48.58 49.03 25.80
C GLY A 165 -48.13 50.02 24.70
N LEU A 166 -48.61 51.27 24.76
CA LEU A 166 -48.29 52.35 23.80
C LEU A 166 -46.82 52.85 23.84
N ILE A 167 -45.98 52.39 24.78
CA ILE A 167 -44.54 52.71 24.74
C ILE A 167 -43.90 51.71 23.78
N ASP A 168 -43.93 52.08 22.49
CA ASP A 168 -43.31 51.46 21.32
C ASP A 168 -42.88 50.01 21.55
N GLN A 169 -43.88 49.16 21.73
CA GLN A 169 -43.67 47.74 21.83
C GLN A 169 -43.49 47.25 20.40
N ALA A 170 -42.25 46.91 20.07
CA ALA A 170 -41.80 46.50 18.75
C ALA A 170 -42.89 45.73 18.02
N ASP A 171 -43.26 46.17 16.81
CA ASP A 171 -44.37 45.64 16.04
C ASP A 171 -44.29 44.11 16.00
N THR A 172 -45.03 43.48 16.91
CA THR A 172 -44.98 42.03 17.12
C THR A 172 -45.52 41.30 15.90
N THR A 173 -46.29 41.99 15.05
CA THR A 173 -46.75 41.48 13.76
C THR A 173 -45.60 41.43 12.77
N ASP A 174 -44.80 42.50 12.67
CA ASP A 174 -43.62 42.51 11.80
C ASP A 174 -42.53 41.55 12.30
N ILE A 175 -42.33 41.45 13.61
CA ILE A 175 -41.41 40.45 14.20
C ILE A 175 -41.92 39.04 13.93
N PHE A 176 -43.22 38.78 14.11
CA PHE A 176 -43.82 37.47 13.84
C PHE A 176 -43.79 37.13 12.35
N ASN A 177 -44.04 38.09 11.46
CA ASN A 177 -43.95 37.91 10.01
C ASN A 177 -42.51 37.64 9.57
N GLN A 178 -41.52 38.35 10.14
CA GLN A 178 -40.10 38.08 9.90
C GLN A 178 -39.71 36.69 10.42
N PHE A 179 -40.18 36.31 11.60
CA PHE A 179 -39.94 34.98 12.17
C PHE A 179 -40.57 33.88 11.33
N GLN A 180 -41.84 34.04 10.91
CA GLN A 180 -42.56 33.09 10.06
C GLN A 180 -41.89 32.96 8.69
N ALA A 181 -41.48 34.08 8.08
CA ALA A 181 -40.74 34.09 6.82
C ALA A 181 -39.38 33.39 6.96
N TRP A 182 -38.66 33.63 8.05
CA TRP A 182 -37.42 32.94 8.38
C TRP A 182 -37.65 31.44 8.59
N LEU A 183 -38.71 31.05 9.29
CA LEU A 183 -39.07 29.64 9.56
C LEU A 183 -39.38 28.90 8.26
N THR A 184 -40.17 29.51 7.38
CA THR A 184 -40.50 28.94 6.07
C THR A 184 -39.26 28.84 5.17
N ALA A 185 -38.38 29.86 5.18
CA ALA A 185 -37.12 29.80 4.45
C ALA A 185 -36.21 28.68 5.00
N LYS A 186 -36.09 28.54 6.32
CA LYS A 186 -35.29 27.48 6.95
C LYS A 186 -35.84 26.09 6.72
N GLN A 187 -37.16 25.92 6.72
CA GLN A 187 -37.78 24.65 6.34
C GLN A 187 -37.46 24.27 4.90
N ALA A 188 -37.48 25.23 3.97
CA ALA A 188 -37.11 24.99 2.58
C ALA A 188 -35.62 24.64 2.42
N GLU A 189 -34.73 25.34 3.12
CA GLU A 189 -33.29 25.03 3.15
C GLU A 189 -33.05 23.62 3.71
N TRP A 190 -33.65 23.26 4.84
CA TRP A 190 -33.52 21.92 5.41
C TRP A 190 -34.09 20.83 4.52
N GLN A 191 -35.20 21.10 3.82
CA GLN A 191 -35.76 20.15 2.86
C GLN A 191 -34.78 19.93 1.70
N GLN A 192 -34.12 20.99 1.24
CA GLN A 192 -33.10 20.92 0.19
C GLN A 192 -31.86 20.16 0.67
N GLU A 193 -31.31 20.51 1.84
CA GLU A 193 -30.17 19.81 2.45
C GLU A 193 -30.48 18.34 2.70
N TRP A 194 -31.70 18.02 3.14
CA TRP A 194 -32.16 16.65 3.29
C TRP A 194 -32.22 15.92 1.96
N ASN A 195 -32.78 16.54 0.92
CA ASN A 195 -32.84 15.93 -0.42
C ASN A 195 -31.42 15.73 -1.00
N ASP A 196 -30.53 16.70 -0.82
CA ASP A 196 -29.14 16.62 -1.24
C ASP A 196 -28.40 15.51 -0.48
N PHE A 197 -28.55 15.44 0.85
CA PHE A 197 -28.03 14.36 1.68
C PHE A 197 -28.56 13.01 1.22
N MET A 198 -29.88 12.87 1.06
CA MET A 198 -30.49 11.62 0.58
C MET A 198 -29.99 11.24 -0.82
N GLY A 199 -29.75 12.21 -1.70
CA GLY A 199 -29.10 12.00 -3.00
C GLY A 199 -27.68 11.45 -2.86
N THR A 200 -26.86 11.98 -1.95
CA THR A 200 -25.51 11.43 -1.68
C THR A 200 -25.57 10.00 -1.12
N ILE A 201 -26.58 9.68 -0.31
CA ILE A 201 -26.80 8.31 0.19
C ILE A 201 -27.27 7.37 -0.92
N GLN A 202 -28.04 7.86 -1.88
CA GLN A 202 -28.59 7.05 -2.98
C GLN A 202 -27.49 6.54 -3.93
N ASP A 203 -26.47 7.37 -4.19
CA ASP A 203 -25.29 6.99 -4.99
C ASP A 203 -24.22 6.26 -4.16
N GLY A 204 -24.15 6.53 -2.86
CA GLY A 204 -23.15 5.96 -1.96
C GLY A 204 -23.50 4.58 -1.39
N GLY A 205 -24.80 4.26 -1.27
CA GLY A 205 -25.33 2.99 -0.77
C GLY A 205 -24.73 2.53 0.57
N PHE A 206 -25.46 2.67 1.69
CA PHE A 206 -25.00 2.06 2.94
C PHE A 206 -25.13 0.53 2.89
N ALA A 207 -23.99 -0.15 2.77
CA ALA A 207 -23.91 -1.57 3.06
C ALA A 207 -24.28 -1.80 4.54
N THR A 208 -25.31 -2.60 4.80
CA THR A 208 -25.65 -3.00 6.17
C THR A 208 -24.51 -3.83 6.75
N THR A 209 -24.36 -3.84 8.07
CA THR A 209 -23.39 -4.72 8.74
C THR A 209 -23.59 -6.18 8.32
N THR A 210 -24.85 -6.62 8.17
CA THR A 210 -25.20 -7.95 7.67
C THR A 210 -24.68 -8.22 6.25
N TYR A 211 -24.75 -7.24 5.35
CA TYR A 211 -24.22 -7.38 3.99
C TYR A 211 -22.69 -7.37 3.96
N VAL A 212 -22.05 -6.50 4.75
CA VAL A 212 -20.58 -6.51 4.90
C VAL A 212 -20.11 -7.84 5.48
N ASP A 213 -20.81 -8.35 6.50
CA ASP A 213 -20.52 -9.63 7.13
C ASP A 213 -20.74 -10.80 6.17
N SER A 214 -21.76 -10.77 5.32
CA SER A 214 -21.98 -11.82 4.32
C SER A 214 -20.85 -11.86 3.29
N ILE A 215 -20.45 -10.70 2.76
CA ILE A 215 -19.34 -10.61 1.81
C ILE A 215 -18.00 -10.99 2.46
N ALA A 216 -17.76 -10.57 3.71
CA ALA A 216 -16.58 -10.96 4.46
C ALA A 216 -16.54 -12.48 4.70
N ASN A 217 -17.67 -13.09 5.06
CA ASN A 217 -17.77 -14.55 5.22
C ASN A 217 -17.54 -15.30 3.91
N GLU A 218 -18.10 -14.84 2.80
CA GLU A 218 -17.85 -15.41 1.47
C GLU A 218 -16.36 -15.31 1.09
N LEU A 219 -15.72 -14.18 1.35
CA LEU A 219 -14.28 -13.99 1.14
C LEU A 219 -13.45 -14.95 2.00
N PHE A 220 -13.75 -15.05 3.30
CA PHE A 220 -13.04 -15.97 4.20
C PHE A 220 -13.20 -17.42 3.77
N GLN A 221 -14.40 -17.82 3.33
CA GLN A 221 -14.64 -19.16 2.80
C GLN A 221 -13.85 -19.40 1.50
N SER A 222 -13.87 -18.46 0.57
CA SER A 222 -13.13 -18.57 -0.69
C SER A 222 -11.63 -18.71 -0.46
N VAL A 223 -11.07 -17.85 0.41
CA VAL A 223 -9.65 -17.93 0.82
C VAL A 223 -9.35 -19.24 1.53
N GLY A 224 -10.20 -19.69 2.46
CA GLY A 224 -10.04 -20.98 3.15
C GLY A 224 -10.07 -22.19 2.21
N ASN A 225 -11.00 -22.19 1.24
CA ASN A 225 -11.09 -23.22 0.22
C ASN A 225 -9.83 -23.24 -0.67
N GLY A 226 -9.37 -22.08 -1.12
CA GLY A 226 -8.14 -21.95 -1.90
C GLY A 226 -6.90 -22.43 -1.14
N LYS A 227 -6.75 -22.03 0.13
CA LYS A 227 -5.66 -22.49 1.00
C LYS A 227 -5.69 -24.01 1.20
N THR A 228 -6.87 -24.60 1.32
CA THR A 228 -7.03 -26.05 1.44
C THR A 228 -6.54 -26.77 0.17
N GLN A 229 -6.92 -26.29 -1.01
CA GLN A 229 -6.47 -26.85 -2.28
C GLN A 229 -4.96 -26.73 -2.47
N VAL A 230 -4.40 -25.56 -2.16
CA VAL A 230 -2.95 -25.31 -2.26
C VAL A 230 -2.17 -26.16 -1.26
N ALA A 231 -2.60 -26.22 0.00
CA ALA A 231 -1.96 -27.05 1.02
C ALA A 231 -1.97 -28.55 0.65
N ALA A 232 -3.08 -29.04 0.11
CA ALA A 232 -3.20 -30.40 -0.40
C ALA A 232 -2.21 -30.64 -1.55
N ALA A 233 -2.17 -29.75 -2.54
CA ALA A 233 -1.25 -29.88 -3.68
C ALA A 233 0.23 -29.87 -3.28
N ILE A 234 0.62 -29.04 -2.28
CA ILE A 234 1.98 -29.02 -1.75
C ILE A 234 2.29 -30.33 -0.99
N THR A 235 1.34 -30.81 -0.19
CA THR A 235 1.46 -32.07 0.55
C THR A 235 1.57 -33.26 -0.39
N ASP A 236 0.82 -33.28 -1.50
CA ASP A 236 0.90 -34.29 -2.56
C ASP A 236 2.28 -34.30 -3.25
N LYS A 237 3.02 -33.18 -3.18
CA LYS A 237 4.42 -33.08 -3.63
C LYS A 237 5.44 -33.47 -2.55
N GLY A 238 4.99 -34.04 -1.44
CA GLY A 238 5.83 -34.59 -0.38
C GLY A 238 6.26 -33.59 0.70
N ILE A 239 5.77 -32.35 0.67
CA ILE A 239 6.07 -31.32 1.68
C ILE A 239 4.83 -31.09 2.57
N PRO A 240 4.82 -31.56 3.83
CA PRO A 240 3.65 -31.40 4.70
C PRO A 240 3.25 -29.93 4.88
N THR A 241 2.01 -29.59 4.52
CA THR A 241 1.49 -28.22 4.62
C THR A 241 0.04 -28.24 5.09
N SER A 242 -0.32 -27.39 6.05
CA SER A 242 -1.68 -27.29 6.60
C SER A 242 -2.46 -26.13 5.96
N ALA A 243 -3.77 -26.31 5.74
CA ALA A 243 -4.66 -25.25 5.26
C ALA A 243 -4.71 -24.03 6.22
N ASN A 244 -4.36 -24.22 7.49
CA ASN A 244 -4.30 -23.18 8.50
C ASN A 244 -2.98 -22.39 8.48
N ASP A 245 -1.95 -22.85 7.76
CA ASP A 245 -0.65 -22.18 7.71
C ASP A 245 -0.77 -20.80 7.06
N ALA A 246 0.08 -19.85 7.47
CA ALA A 246 0.13 -18.54 6.84
C ALA A 246 0.58 -18.67 5.37
N PHE A 247 0.13 -17.75 4.50
CA PHE A 247 0.52 -17.77 3.08
C PHE A 247 2.04 -17.70 2.87
N ALA A 248 2.77 -16.99 3.74
CA ALA A 248 4.22 -16.95 3.70
C ALA A 248 4.85 -18.32 3.96
N THR A 249 4.32 -19.09 4.92
CA THR A 249 4.74 -20.47 5.20
C THR A 249 4.43 -21.39 4.03
N MET A 250 3.22 -21.29 3.46
CA MET A 250 2.86 -22.05 2.25
C MET A 250 3.77 -21.74 1.07
N ALA A 251 4.14 -20.47 0.87
CA ALA A 251 5.06 -20.05 -0.18
C ALA A 251 6.46 -20.65 0.02
N ALA A 252 7.00 -20.60 1.24
CA ALA A 252 8.28 -21.24 1.57
C ALA A 252 8.23 -22.76 1.35
N ASN A 253 7.10 -23.40 1.67
CA ASN A 253 6.92 -24.84 1.41
C ASN A 253 6.86 -25.16 -0.09
N ILE A 254 6.30 -24.26 -0.93
CA ILE A 254 6.34 -24.40 -2.39
C ILE A 254 7.80 -24.32 -2.89
N GLU A 255 8.60 -23.41 -2.38
CA GLU A 255 10.03 -23.30 -2.74
C GLU A 255 10.82 -24.55 -2.35
N ALA A 256 10.38 -25.26 -1.30
CA ALA A 256 10.99 -26.51 -0.85
C ALA A 256 10.58 -27.75 -1.68
N ILE A 257 9.60 -27.62 -2.60
CA ILE A 257 9.24 -28.71 -3.50
C ILE A 257 10.43 -29.01 -4.42
N GLN A 258 10.91 -30.26 -4.40
CA GLN A 258 11.97 -30.67 -5.31
C GLN A 258 11.49 -30.63 -6.76
N VAL A 259 12.18 -29.84 -7.58
CA VAL A 259 11.96 -29.75 -9.03
C VAL A 259 13.09 -30.48 -9.76
N GLY A 260 12.76 -31.60 -10.40
CA GLY A 260 13.70 -32.48 -11.09
C GLY A 260 13.09 -33.86 -11.36
N VAL A 261 13.75 -34.67 -12.19
CA VAL A 261 13.37 -36.09 -12.37
C VAL A 261 13.78 -36.82 -11.08
N ASP A 262 12.85 -37.58 -10.47
CA ASP A 262 13.24 -38.50 -9.39
C ASP A 262 14.15 -39.57 -10.01
N THR A 263 15.43 -39.50 -9.68
CA THR A 263 16.46 -40.43 -10.14
C THR A 263 16.88 -41.38 -9.03
N SER A 264 16.16 -41.42 -7.91
CA SER A 264 16.50 -42.27 -6.77
C SER A 264 16.40 -43.76 -7.11
N ASP A 265 15.60 -44.13 -8.12
CA ASP A 265 15.50 -45.46 -8.70
C ASP A 265 16.17 -45.58 -10.10
N ALA A 266 16.79 -44.51 -10.59
CA ALA A 266 17.45 -44.49 -11.89
C ALA A 266 18.77 -45.25 -11.82
N ASN A 267 18.73 -46.53 -12.16
CA ASN A 267 19.91 -47.38 -12.29
C ASN A 267 20.31 -47.47 -13.76
N LEU A 268 21.37 -46.77 -14.16
CA LEU A 268 21.86 -46.80 -15.53
C LEU A 268 22.61 -48.10 -15.82
N ASP A 269 22.03 -48.96 -16.65
CA ASP A 269 22.70 -50.17 -17.13
C ASP A 269 24.01 -49.81 -17.87
N PRO A 270 25.19 -50.24 -17.40
CA PRO A 270 26.48 -49.96 -18.03
C PRO A 270 26.51 -50.38 -19.52
N ALA A 271 25.76 -51.41 -19.90
CA ALA A 271 25.70 -51.89 -21.28
C ALA A 271 25.01 -50.90 -22.23
N LYS A 272 24.13 -50.03 -21.72
CA LYS A 272 23.43 -49.01 -22.53
C LYS A 272 24.26 -47.74 -22.68
N LEU A 273 25.02 -47.34 -21.64
CA LEU A 273 25.90 -46.17 -21.71
C LEU A 273 26.99 -46.36 -22.79
N VAL A 274 27.55 -47.57 -22.90
CA VAL A 274 28.57 -47.92 -23.92
C VAL A 274 27.99 -47.98 -25.35
N ARG A 275 26.67 -47.95 -25.51
CA ARG A 275 25.97 -47.92 -26.80
C ARG A 275 25.49 -46.52 -27.19
N GLY A 276 25.92 -45.48 -26.49
CA GLY A 276 25.58 -44.08 -26.79
C GLY A 276 24.24 -43.61 -26.21
N TYR A 277 23.62 -44.39 -25.32
CA TYR A 277 22.43 -43.94 -24.60
C TYR A 277 22.83 -43.12 -23.37
N SER A 278 22.25 -41.94 -23.21
CA SER A 278 22.39 -41.14 -21.99
C SER A 278 21.37 -41.57 -20.93
N GLY A 279 21.75 -41.50 -19.66
CA GLY A 279 20.84 -41.76 -18.54
C GLY A 279 21.41 -41.31 -17.19
N TYR A 280 20.61 -41.42 -16.14
CA TYR A 280 20.97 -40.94 -14.80
C TYR A 280 21.47 -42.11 -13.94
N ASP A 281 22.55 -41.85 -13.19
CA ASP A 281 23.12 -42.74 -12.17
C ASP A 281 23.55 -41.87 -10.99
N ASP A 282 23.14 -42.23 -9.77
CA ASP A 282 23.37 -41.46 -8.53
C ASP A 282 23.01 -39.96 -8.67
N GLY A 283 21.88 -39.67 -9.32
CA GLY A 283 21.40 -38.30 -9.54
C GLY A 283 22.16 -37.46 -10.57
N VAL A 284 23.20 -38.00 -11.21
CA VAL A 284 23.99 -37.30 -12.21
C VAL A 284 23.70 -37.84 -13.60
N LEU A 285 23.34 -36.95 -14.54
CA LEU A 285 23.19 -37.31 -15.95
C LEU A 285 24.54 -37.72 -16.54
N LYS A 286 24.68 -39.00 -16.91
CA LYS A 286 25.83 -39.52 -17.65
C LYS A 286 25.48 -39.49 -19.14
N GLN A 287 26.20 -38.66 -19.89
CA GLN A 287 26.02 -38.57 -21.34
C GLN A 287 26.74 -39.73 -22.02
N GLY A 288 26.03 -40.53 -22.82
CA GLY A 288 26.61 -41.60 -23.61
C GLY A 288 27.32 -41.04 -24.84
N THR A 289 28.56 -40.59 -24.70
CA THR A 289 29.34 -39.97 -25.81
C THR A 289 30.40 -40.90 -26.41
N MET A 290 30.37 -42.20 -26.11
CA MET A 290 31.30 -43.16 -26.70
C MET A 290 30.75 -43.72 -28.01
N ASP A 291 31.48 -43.48 -29.10
CA ASP A 291 31.26 -44.17 -30.36
C ASP A 291 31.57 -45.67 -30.20
N ALA A 292 30.67 -46.54 -30.67
CA ALA A 292 30.79 -47.98 -30.54
C ALA A 292 31.89 -48.56 -31.46
N HIS A 293 33.14 -48.47 -31.03
CA HIS A 293 34.28 -49.08 -31.73
C HIS A 293 34.35 -50.59 -31.41
N GLY A 294 33.54 -51.39 -32.11
CA GLY A 294 33.43 -52.85 -31.94
C GLY A 294 34.75 -53.56 -31.59
N GLY A 295 34.65 -54.62 -30.78
CA GLY A 295 35.77 -55.25 -30.08
C GLY A 295 37.06 -55.41 -30.91
N TYR A 296 38.16 -54.97 -30.31
CA TYR A 296 39.52 -55.14 -30.83
C TYR A 296 39.76 -56.61 -31.21
N THR A 297 40.13 -56.86 -32.46
CA THR A 297 40.52 -58.20 -32.95
C THR A 297 41.85 -58.11 -33.69
N ASP A 298 42.75 -59.03 -33.36
CA ASP A 298 44.07 -59.12 -34.01
C ASP A 298 43.92 -59.47 -35.52
N PRO A 299 44.75 -58.87 -36.40
CA PRO A 299 44.73 -59.18 -37.83
C PRO A 299 45.04 -60.66 -38.07
N GLN A 300 44.24 -61.31 -38.92
CA GLN A 300 44.30 -62.76 -39.18
C GLN A 300 45.46 -63.16 -40.11
N GLY A 301 46.20 -62.19 -40.67
CA GLY A 301 47.39 -62.42 -41.49
C GLY A 301 47.83 -61.19 -42.26
N TYR A 302 48.99 -61.28 -42.91
CA TYR A 302 49.54 -60.24 -43.80
C TYR A 302 49.91 -60.86 -45.15
N TYR A 303 49.77 -60.10 -46.23
CA TYR A 303 50.32 -60.47 -47.53
C TYR A 303 50.91 -59.24 -48.24
N ALA A 304 51.95 -59.47 -49.03
CA ALA A 304 52.51 -58.46 -49.91
C ALA A 304 52.11 -58.77 -51.35
N ASP A 305 51.70 -57.76 -52.11
CA ASP A 305 51.41 -57.94 -53.53
C ASP A 305 52.66 -57.78 -54.41
N GLY A 306 52.54 -58.15 -55.69
CA GLY A 306 53.63 -58.04 -56.66
C GLY A 306 54.10 -56.62 -56.95
N ASN A 307 53.43 -55.60 -56.40
CA ASN A 307 53.79 -54.17 -56.53
C ASN A 307 54.48 -53.62 -55.27
N GLY A 308 54.74 -54.47 -54.27
CA GLY A 308 55.46 -54.10 -53.05
C GLY A 308 54.59 -53.42 -51.98
N TYR A 309 53.26 -53.50 -52.09
CA TYR A 309 52.37 -53.04 -51.03
C TYR A 309 52.16 -54.12 -49.98
N LEU A 310 52.12 -53.71 -48.71
CA LEU A 310 51.86 -54.61 -47.59
C LEU A 310 50.42 -54.42 -47.10
N TYR A 311 49.62 -55.49 -47.17
CA TYR A 311 48.22 -55.51 -46.73
C TYR A 311 48.04 -56.38 -45.49
N SER A 312 47.10 -56.00 -44.62
CA SER A 312 46.63 -56.85 -43.52
C SER A 312 45.23 -57.40 -43.81
N TRP A 313 45.01 -58.66 -43.44
CA TRP A 313 43.71 -59.30 -43.53
C TRP A 313 42.92 -59.02 -42.24
N ILE A 314 41.83 -58.26 -42.39
CA ILE A 314 40.94 -57.93 -41.29
C ILE A 314 39.64 -58.75 -41.41
N PRO A 315 39.13 -59.35 -40.32
CA PRO A 315 37.92 -60.17 -40.35
C PRO A 315 36.64 -59.38 -40.69
N TYR A 316 35.62 -60.11 -41.14
CA TYR A 316 34.32 -59.57 -41.53
C TYR A 316 33.63 -58.88 -40.35
N GLY A 317 33.28 -57.58 -40.51
CA GLY A 317 32.59 -56.78 -39.50
C GLY A 317 33.44 -55.73 -38.77
N ALA A 318 34.74 -55.63 -39.05
CA ALA A 318 35.59 -54.58 -38.51
C ALA A 318 35.32 -53.21 -39.17
N TYR A 319 35.47 -52.14 -38.39
CA TYR A 319 35.29 -50.75 -38.86
C TYR A 319 36.62 -50.19 -39.37
N LEU A 320 36.64 -49.74 -40.63
CA LEU A 320 37.82 -49.14 -41.28
C LEU A 320 37.58 -47.64 -41.46
N THR A 321 38.50 -46.81 -40.95
CA THR A 321 38.38 -45.34 -41.02
C THR A 321 38.93 -44.74 -42.32
N ASP A 322 39.64 -45.53 -43.13
CA ASP A 322 40.16 -45.10 -44.43
C ASP A 322 39.96 -46.22 -45.48
N SER A 323 39.19 -45.92 -46.52
CA SER A 323 38.84 -46.85 -47.61
C SER A 323 39.43 -46.36 -48.94
N GLY A 324 40.71 -46.00 -48.94
CA GLY A 324 41.43 -45.48 -50.11
C GLY A 324 41.66 -46.44 -51.29
N SER A 325 41.05 -47.63 -51.36
CA SER A 325 40.95 -48.44 -52.60
C SER A 325 39.91 -49.54 -52.42
N GLY A 326 39.06 -49.76 -53.43
CA GLY A 326 37.90 -50.66 -53.44
C GLY A 326 38.14 -52.17 -53.25
N SER A 327 39.13 -52.58 -52.46
CA SER A 327 39.41 -53.97 -52.06
C SER A 327 39.18 -54.26 -50.57
N GLY A 328 38.75 -53.27 -49.77
CA GLY A 328 38.28 -53.51 -48.39
C GLY A 328 39.35 -53.93 -47.38
N THR A 329 40.65 -53.81 -47.72
CA THR A 329 41.77 -54.13 -46.83
C THR A 329 42.70 -52.92 -46.68
N PRO A 330 43.02 -52.46 -45.44
CA PRO A 330 44.01 -51.41 -45.25
C PRO A 330 45.42 -51.95 -45.55
N GLY A 331 46.25 -51.12 -46.17
CA GLY A 331 47.62 -51.48 -46.51
C GLY A 331 48.54 -50.27 -46.53
N ILE A 332 49.81 -50.49 -46.16
CA ILE A 332 50.86 -49.48 -46.22
C ILE A 332 51.34 -49.39 -47.66
N ARG A 333 51.21 -48.21 -48.26
CA ARG A 333 51.55 -47.98 -49.67
C ARG A 333 52.88 -47.26 -49.83
N ASN A 334 53.56 -47.51 -50.95
CA ASN A 334 54.80 -46.78 -51.34
C ASN A 334 54.59 -45.26 -51.55
N TYR A 335 53.35 -44.78 -51.52
CA TYR A 335 52.95 -43.37 -51.59
C TYR A 335 52.02 -42.96 -50.44
N ASP A 336 52.06 -43.67 -49.32
CA ASP A 336 51.33 -43.26 -48.12
C ASP A 336 51.84 -41.89 -47.63
N ALA A 337 50.93 -40.92 -47.55
CA ALA A 337 51.25 -39.55 -47.16
C ALA A 337 51.79 -39.44 -45.73
N ASN A 338 51.56 -40.46 -44.89
CA ASN A 338 52.09 -40.54 -43.54
C ASN A 338 53.52 -41.09 -43.49
N PHE A 339 54.01 -41.72 -44.56
CA PHE A 339 55.36 -42.24 -44.68
C PHE A 339 56.32 -41.17 -45.25
N LYS A 340 56.47 -40.06 -44.51
CA LYS A 340 57.25 -38.89 -44.94
C LYS A 340 58.76 -39.08 -44.70
N PRO A 341 59.62 -39.02 -45.74
CA PRO A 341 61.07 -39.18 -45.61
C PRO A 341 61.73 -38.19 -44.63
N GLU A 342 61.13 -37.00 -44.47
CA GLU A 342 61.56 -35.91 -43.60
C GLU A 342 61.47 -36.25 -42.09
N ASN A 343 60.70 -37.27 -41.71
CA ASN A 343 60.58 -37.73 -40.32
C ASN A 343 61.54 -38.89 -39.96
N ILE A 344 62.33 -39.39 -40.92
CA ILE A 344 63.25 -40.51 -40.71
C ILE A 344 64.62 -39.96 -40.28
N ILE A 345 65.02 -40.28 -39.05
CA ILE A 345 66.33 -39.89 -38.51
C ILE A 345 67.37 -40.92 -38.99
N GLY A 346 68.06 -40.61 -40.09
CA GLY A 346 69.12 -41.47 -40.65
C GLY A 346 68.63 -42.38 -41.79
N SER A 347 69.33 -43.52 -41.97
CA SER A 347 68.99 -44.52 -43.00
C SER A 347 68.32 -45.73 -42.37
N ILE A 348 67.08 -46.02 -42.77
CA ILE A 348 66.43 -47.30 -42.48
C ILE A 348 66.02 -47.92 -43.82
N PHE A 349 66.48 -49.16 -44.06
CA PHE A 349 66.24 -49.91 -45.30
C PHE A 349 66.59 -49.15 -46.60
N GLY A 350 67.66 -48.35 -46.58
CA GLY A 350 68.21 -47.71 -47.78
C GLY A 350 67.60 -46.36 -48.18
N LEU A 351 66.72 -45.76 -47.36
CA LEU A 351 66.22 -44.39 -47.54
C LEU A 351 66.85 -43.43 -46.52
N GLN A 352 67.37 -42.27 -46.97
CA GLN A 352 68.07 -41.26 -46.14
C GLN A 352 67.19 -39.99 -45.91
N GLY A 353 66.94 -39.60 -44.65
CA GLY A 353 66.15 -38.40 -44.25
C GLY A 353 66.97 -37.18 -43.80
N SER A 354 66.32 -36.01 -43.58
CA SER A 354 66.97 -34.67 -43.52
C SER A 354 66.63 -33.71 -42.35
N ALA A 355 66.16 -34.18 -41.18
CA ALA A 355 65.85 -33.30 -40.04
C ALA A 355 67.11 -32.70 -39.34
N GLN A 356 67.06 -31.41 -38.91
CA GLN A 356 68.19 -30.67 -38.28
C GLN A 356 68.07 -30.58 -36.72
N PRO A 357 69.18 -30.69 -35.95
CA PRO A 357 69.16 -30.74 -34.47
C PRO A 357 69.14 -29.37 -33.74
N LYS A 358 68.79 -29.38 -32.44
CA LYS A 358 68.74 -28.22 -31.51
C LYS A 358 70.06 -27.42 -31.46
N ARG A 359 69.99 -26.07 -31.37
CA ARG A 359 71.16 -25.15 -31.40
C ARG A 359 71.72 -24.83 -30.01
N VAL A 360 73.02 -25.07 -29.80
CA VAL A 360 73.75 -24.81 -28.53
C VAL A 360 75.08 -24.13 -28.85
N ALA A 361 75.52 -23.17 -28.03
CA ALA A 361 76.85 -22.55 -28.08
C ALA A 361 77.49 -22.50 -26.68
N SER A 362 78.82 -22.54 -26.61
CA SER A 362 79.56 -22.43 -25.35
C SER A 362 80.92 -21.76 -25.55
N GLY A 363 81.52 -21.28 -24.47
CA GLY A 363 82.84 -20.66 -24.51
C GLY A 363 83.37 -20.31 -23.12
N THR A 364 84.52 -19.65 -23.07
CA THR A 364 85.17 -19.19 -21.84
C THR A 364 85.34 -17.67 -21.83
N GLY A 365 85.46 -17.07 -20.64
CA GLY A 365 85.65 -15.64 -20.45
C GLY A 365 86.15 -15.30 -19.04
N GLN A 366 86.27 -14.01 -18.72
CA GLN A 366 86.65 -13.52 -17.40
C GLN A 366 85.80 -12.31 -17.02
N SER A 367 85.51 -12.14 -15.71
CA SER A 367 84.93 -10.91 -15.19
C SER A 367 85.99 -9.80 -15.04
N PRO A 368 85.70 -8.56 -15.47
CA PRO A 368 86.63 -7.44 -15.33
C PRO A 368 86.73 -6.96 -13.88
N SER A 369 87.75 -6.15 -13.57
CA SER A 369 87.99 -5.60 -12.23
C SER A 369 87.10 -4.43 -11.82
N ALA A 370 86.46 -3.77 -12.78
CA ALA A 370 85.53 -2.68 -12.51
C ALA A 370 84.12 -3.21 -12.25
N THR A 371 83.49 -2.77 -11.15
CA THR A 371 82.07 -3.01 -10.94
C THR A 371 81.22 -2.04 -11.75
N ARG A 372 79.98 -2.44 -12.05
CA ARG A 372 78.96 -1.60 -12.68
C ARG A 372 77.67 -1.67 -11.86
N PRO A 373 76.83 -0.61 -11.88
CA PRO A 373 75.49 -0.70 -11.36
C PRO A 373 74.66 -1.71 -12.15
N PHE A 374 73.81 -2.44 -11.45
CA PHE A 374 72.79 -3.32 -11.99
C PHE A 374 71.52 -3.17 -11.17
N ILE A 375 70.37 -3.45 -11.76
CA ILE A 375 69.09 -3.19 -11.12
C ILE A 375 68.46 -4.49 -10.62
N ARG A 376 68.12 -4.52 -9.34
CA ARG A 376 67.40 -5.62 -8.70
C ARG A 376 65.94 -5.64 -9.16
N TYR A 377 65.27 -6.79 -9.03
CA TYR A 377 63.87 -6.96 -9.43
C TYR A 377 62.91 -5.92 -8.84
N ASP A 378 63.19 -5.40 -7.63
CA ASP A 378 62.41 -4.37 -6.94
C ASP A 378 62.81 -2.94 -7.29
N GLY A 379 63.71 -2.75 -8.27
CA GLY A 379 64.18 -1.44 -8.73
C GLY A 379 65.39 -0.89 -7.98
N ALA A 380 65.87 -1.57 -6.92
CA ALA A 380 67.07 -1.12 -6.20
C ALA A 380 68.34 -1.25 -7.07
N THR A 381 69.23 -0.26 -7.01
CA THR A 381 70.51 -0.30 -7.74
C THR A 381 71.59 -0.96 -6.88
N ILE A 382 72.22 -1.99 -7.42
CA ILE A 382 73.31 -2.75 -6.81
C ILE A 382 74.61 -2.43 -7.56
N THR A 383 75.61 -1.87 -6.88
CA THR A 383 76.84 -1.33 -7.50
C THR A 383 78.07 -2.22 -7.34
N ASN A 384 77.97 -3.35 -6.62
CA ASN A 384 79.07 -4.26 -6.31
C ASN A 384 79.03 -5.55 -7.17
N ARG A 385 78.77 -5.41 -8.47
CA ARG A 385 78.69 -6.54 -9.43
C ARG A 385 79.58 -6.30 -10.64
N TYR A 386 80.17 -7.38 -11.17
CA TYR A 386 81.08 -7.37 -12.31
C TYR A 386 80.35 -7.85 -13.58
N PRO A 387 80.42 -7.14 -14.71
CA PRO A 387 79.73 -7.53 -15.94
C PRO A 387 80.44 -8.69 -16.67
N ILE A 388 79.69 -9.71 -17.07
CA ILE A 388 80.14 -10.75 -18.03
C ILE A 388 79.51 -10.45 -19.38
N THR A 389 80.34 -10.15 -20.39
CA THR A 389 79.86 -9.84 -21.74
C THR A 389 80.35 -10.88 -22.75
N VAL A 390 79.42 -11.45 -23.51
CA VAL A 390 79.67 -12.36 -24.64
C VAL A 390 78.98 -11.78 -25.87
N ASN A 391 79.71 -11.67 -26.98
CA ASN A 391 79.20 -11.17 -28.26
C ASN A 391 79.43 -12.21 -29.36
N GLY A 392 78.73 -12.09 -30.49
CA GLY A 392 78.88 -12.94 -31.67
C GLY A 392 78.01 -14.20 -31.69
N LEU A 393 76.97 -14.29 -30.86
CA LEU A 393 76.03 -15.41 -30.92
C LEU A 393 75.13 -15.29 -32.16
N SER A 394 74.97 -16.39 -32.91
CA SER A 394 74.12 -16.45 -34.12
C SER A 394 72.64 -16.73 -33.83
N PHE A 395 72.24 -16.67 -32.57
CA PHE A 395 70.89 -16.88 -32.08
C PHE A 395 70.69 -16.14 -30.77
N THR A 396 69.44 -15.84 -30.41
CA THR A 396 69.08 -15.35 -29.07
C THR A 396 68.98 -16.52 -28.10
N PRO A 397 69.83 -16.60 -27.07
CA PRO A 397 69.72 -17.65 -26.06
C PRO A 397 68.43 -17.50 -25.25
N LYS A 398 67.73 -18.62 -25.01
CA LYS A 398 66.62 -18.70 -24.04
C LYS A 398 67.11 -19.04 -22.64
N THR A 399 68.18 -19.82 -22.57
CA THR A 399 68.84 -20.20 -21.32
C THR A 399 70.34 -19.99 -21.45
N VAL A 400 70.95 -19.35 -20.45
CA VAL A 400 72.41 -19.19 -20.33
C VAL A 400 72.85 -19.72 -18.98
N PHE A 401 73.87 -20.58 -18.98
CA PHE A 401 74.60 -21.02 -17.80
C PHE A 401 75.94 -20.31 -17.76
N ILE A 402 76.30 -19.75 -16.61
CA ILE A 402 77.65 -19.27 -16.32
C ILE A 402 78.20 -20.08 -15.16
N LEU A 403 79.34 -20.73 -15.39
CA LEU A 403 80.00 -21.67 -14.51
C LEU A 403 81.35 -21.09 -14.10
N ALA A 404 81.55 -20.86 -12.81
CA ALA A 404 82.83 -20.50 -12.20
C ALA A 404 83.20 -21.56 -11.15
N SER A 405 84.46 -21.60 -10.69
CA SER A 405 84.98 -22.69 -9.84
C SER A 405 84.10 -23.10 -8.66
N ASN A 406 83.41 -22.15 -8.01
CA ASN A 406 82.51 -22.39 -6.88
C ASN A 406 81.13 -21.74 -7.05
N TYR A 407 80.75 -21.36 -8.28
CA TYR A 407 79.54 -20.58 -8.51
C TYR A 407 78.86 -20.97 -9.82
N VAL A 408 77.55 -21.24 -9.78
CA VAL A 408 76.72 -21.43 -10.98
C VAL A 408 75.65 -20.36 -11.03
N SER A 409 75.59 -19.64 -12.14
CA SER A 409 74.56 -18.63 -12.41
C SER A 409 73.72 -19.11 -13.59
N ILE A 410 72.40 -19.14 -13.41
CA ILE A 410 71.46 -19.57 -14.46
C ILE A 410 70.59 -18.39 -14.83
N TYR A 411 70.57 -18.09 -16.12
CA TYR A 411 69.75 -17.05 -16.71
C TYR A 411 68.73 -17.76 -17.59
N THR A 412 67.45 -17.53 -17.31
CA THR A 412 66.35 -18.07 -18.12
C THR A 412 65.36 -16.96 -18.38
N ALA A 413 64.79 -16.94 -19.59
CA ALA A 413 63.68 -16.05 -19.88
C ALA A 413 62.42 -16.60 -19.20
N ALA A 414 61.86 -15.85 -18.24
CA ALA A 414 60.55 -16.14 -17.64
C ALA A 414 59.61 -14.94 -17.81
N THR A 415 58.39 -15.21 -18.25
CA THR A 415 57.28 -14.26 -18.41
C THR A 415 56.35 -14.35 -17.20
N THR A 416 56.10 -13.26 -16.48
CA THR A 416 55.00 -13.20 -15.49
C THR A 416 53.71 -12.68 -16.12
N GLU A 417 52.57 -13.12 -15.59
CA GLU A 417 51.19 -12.94 -16.10
C GLU A 417 50.68 -11.48 -16.25
N ALA A 418 51.52 -10.47 -16.07
CA ALA A 418 51.12 -9.06 -16.16
C ALA A 418 51.98 -8.23 -17.13
N GLY A 419 52.70 -8.87 -18.07
CA GLY A 419 53.24 -8.20 -19.27
C GLY A 419 54.21 -7.04 -19.05
N GLN A 420 54.73 -6.83 -17.84
CA GLN A 420 55.50 -5.62 -17.51
C GLN A 420 56.98 -5.82 -17.17
N TYR A 421 57.52 -7.03 -17.07
CA TYR A 421 58.98 -7.21 -16.87
C TYR A 421 59.52 -8.46 -17.58
N ASN A 422 60.52 -8.25 -18.46
CA ASN A 422 61.28 -9.32 -19.12
C ASN A 422 62.53 -9.65 -18.29
N GLY A 423 62.53 -10.82 -17.65
CA GLY A 423 63.72 -11.45 -17.10
C GLY A 423 63.69 -11.61 -15.58
N TYR A 424 63.39 -12.83 -15.12
CA TYR A 424 63.75 -13.25 -13.77
C TYR A 424 65.03 -14.08 -13.83
N TYR A 425 66.00 -13.60 -13.09
CA TYR A 425 67.33 -14.16 -12.94
C TYR A 425 67.43 -14.93 -11.60
N ILE A 426 68.13 -16.07 -11.52
CA ILE A 426 68.35 -16.82 -10.26
C ILE A 426 69.86 -16.98 -10.00
N PHE A 427 70.38 -16.28 -8.97
CA PHE A 427 71.71 -16.53 -8.40
C PHE A 427 71.58 -17.75 -7.49
N VAL A 428 72.08 -18.91 -7.93
CA VAL A 428 72.16 -20.12 -7.10
C VAL A 428 73.36 -19.99 -6.15
N ASN A 429 73.31 -18.99 -5.25
CA ASN A 429 74.08 -18.90 -3.98
C ASN A 429 73.83 -17.56 -3.23
N ASP A 430 73.44 -16.46 -3.91
CA ASP A 430 73.18 -15.16 -3.24
C ASP A 430 71.69 -14.83 -3.10
N GLY A 431 70.82 -15.52 -3.83
CA GLY A 431 69.36 -15.31 -3.81
C GLY A 431 68.88 -13.99 -4.43
N ILE A 432 69.76 -13.14 -4.97
CA ILE A 432 69.37 -11.85 -5.56
C ILE A 432 68.90 -12.02 -7.00
N GLN A 433 67.74 -11.45 -7.33
CA GLN A 433 67.18 -11.44 -8.68
C GLN A 433 67.41 -10.08 -9.35
N PHE A 434 67.93 -10.08 -10.57
CA PHE A 434 68.22 -8.88 -11.37
C PHE A 434 67.27 -8.79 -12.56
N ARG A 435 66.92 -7.57 -12.95
CA ARG A 435 66.15 -7.30 -14.17
C ARG A 435 67.09 -7.08 -15.36
N LEU A 436 66.70 -7.55 -16.54
CA LEU A 436 67.35 -7.14 -17.79
C LEU A 436 66.82 -5.76 -18.16
N ASP A 437 67.68 -4.75 -18.10
CA ASP A 437 67.33 -3.35 -18.43
C ASP A 437 67.64 -3.00 -19.89
N GLY A 438 68.18 -3.96 -20.66
CA GLY A 438 68.54 -3.79 -22.07
C GLY A 438 69.80 -2.94 -22.29
N THR A 439 70.42 -2.41 -21.24
CA THR A 439 71.57 -1.50 -21.34
C THR A 439 72.77 -2.01 -20.54
N GLN A 440 72.64 -2.15 -19.22
CA GLN A 440 73.67 -2.68 -18.33
C GLN A 440 73.58 -4.21 -18.24
N ALA A 441 72.37 -4.76 -18.29
CA ALA A 441 72.10 -6.19 -18.39
C ALA A 441 71.18 -6.52 -19.58
N TYR A 442 71.62 -7.41 -20.49
CA TYR A 442 70.88 -7.78 -21.70
C TYR A 442 71.17 -9.21 -22.18
N ILE A 443 70.22 -9.77 -22.94
CA ILE A 443 70.37 -10.97 -23.78
C ILE A 443 69.67 -10.66 -25.11
N ASN A 444 70.36 -10.82 -26.24
CA ASN A 444 69.81 -10.50 -27.57
C ASN A 444 70.39 -11.40 -28.67
N ASN A 445 69.93 -11.19 -29.92
CA ASN A 445 70.39 -11.92 -31.10
C ASN A 445 71.78 -11.46 -31.57
N GLY A 446 72.76 -11.63 -30.71
CA GLY A 446 74.12 -11.15 -30.90
C GLY A 446 75.00 -11.35 -29.68
N GLY A 447 74.42 -11.60 -28.50
CA GLY A 447 75.19 -11.81 -27.28
C GLY A 447 74.39 -11.59 -26.00
N PHE A 448 75.12 -11.51 -24.89
CA PHE A 448 74.58 -11.17 -23.58
C PHE A 448 75.59 -10.39 -22.74
N CYS A 449 75.09 -9.53 -21.85
CA CYS A 449 75.86 -8.91 -20.77
C CYS A 449 75.11 -9.10 -19.46
N LEU A 450 75.76 -9.74 -18.48
CA LEU A 450 75.08 -10.24 -17.28
C LEU A 450 75.92 -10.00 -16.02
N PRO A 451 75.31 -9.63 -14.86
CA PRO A 451 76.05 -9.38 -13.62
C PRO A 451 76.64 -10.67 -13.04
N HIS A 452 77.81 -10.57 -12.42
CA HIS A 452 78.51 -11.66 -11.71
C HIS A 452 79.18 -11.14 -10.43
N ASN A 453 79.44 -12.04 -9.48
CA ASN A 453 79.85 -11.67 -8.11
C ASN A 453 81.36 -11.65 -7.89
N ILE A 454 82.12 -12.39 -8.69
CA ILE A 454 83.54 -12.61 -8.47
C ILE A 454 84.32 -11.82 -9.53
N VAL A 455 85.41 -11.18 -9.13
CA VAL A 455 86.32 -10.43 -10.02
C VAL A 455 87.44 -11.31 -10.56
N ASN A 456 87.85 -11.08 -11.81
CA ASN A 456 89.01 -11.71 -12.45
C ASN A 456 89.00 -13.25 -12.39
N ASN A 457 87.82 -13.86 -12.38
CA ASN A 457 87.67 -15.32 -12.30
C ASN A 457 87.42 -15.88 -13.71
N PRO A 458 88.15 -16.92 -14.16
CA PRO A 458 87.76 -17.66 -15.35
C PRO A 458 86.35 -18.24 -15.20
N ILE A 459 85.54 -18.02 -16.22
CA ILE A 459 84.19 -18.56 -16.32
C ILE A 459 84.03 -19.35 -17.61
N THR A 460 83.18 -20.37 -17.57
CA THR A 460 82.67 -21.08 -18.74
C THR A 460 81.20 -20.72 -18.90
N TRP A 461 80.74 -20.49 -20.12
CA TRP A 461 79.34 -20.20 -20.38
C TRP A 461 78.76 -21.17 -21.42
N VAL A 462 77.46 -21.46 -21.29
CA VAL A 462 76.68 -22.25 -22.24
C VAL A 462 75.38 -21.52 -22.53
N ALA A 463 75.07 -21.31 -23.80
CA ALA A 463 73.87 -20.68 -24.32
C ALA A 463 73.04 -21.68 -25.14
N ILE A 464 71.73 -21.75 -24.87
CA ILE A 464 70.80 -22.68 -25.52
C ILE A 464 69.65 -21.88 -26.14
N GLY A 465 69.37 -22.12 -27.43
CA GLY A 465 68.37 -21.40 -28.25
C GLY A 465 67.00 -22.05 -28.33
#